data_AF-A0A4S8N0B6-F1
#
_entry.id   AF-A0A4S8N0B6-F1
#
_cell.length_a   1.000
_cell.length_b   1.000
_cell.length_c   1.000
_cell.angle_alpha   90.00
_cell.angle_beta   90.00
_cell.angle_gamma   90.00
#
_symmetry.space_group_name_H-M   'P 1'
#
loop_
_entity.id
_entity.type
_entity.pdbx_description
1 polymer ?
#
loop_
_entity_poly.entity_id
_entity_poly.type
_entity_poly.pdbx_seq_one_letter_code
_entity_poly.pdbx_strand_id
1 'polypeptide(L)'
;MRPLSAAFDWKFFLSLLALLPSAFAARGPVLPRPADPFADPRHDPYNPLKYIASNALTAIAFSLLVATGLAQAWCIKRWGAKWMLSMTIGIFTFAFGIGTRFGLHQFPESKGLYIVEYLFVVLSPCAFIAAEYVLLGRLARHLQCDQYLLVAPRRITITFIASDITTFLIQAAGGAMSISANDQPLALAGSRVFLAGLALQLLSFLIFTCIFSLFIYRVHRHEHGTFSMDGNKVWYKDWRSLASIQLISCIGILIRSVYRTIELSEGFQGRLTTSEAFFYGLDTLPLFLAIVVYVPFWPGRFIVESKADKEKSSEELERK
;
A
#
# COMPACT_ATOMS: atom_id res chain seq x y z
N MET A 1 30.43 3.11 -22.29
CA MET A 1 29.31 3.51 -21.41
C MET A 1 28.03 2.91 -22.01
N ARG A 2 27.46 1.88 -21.37
CA ARG A 2 26.23 1.21 -21.84
C ARG A 2 25.02 1.83 -21.13
N PRO A 3 23.93 2.17 -21.83
CA PRO A 3 22.71 2.66 -21.18
C PRO A 3 21.97 1.48 -20.54
N LEU A 4 21.84 1.45 -19.22
CA LEU A 4 20.80 0.66 -18.55
C LEU A 4 19.48 1.42 -18.70
N SER A 5 18.83 1.27 -19.86
CA SER A 5 17.39 1.44 -19.94
C SER A 5 16.77 0.25 -19.22
N ALA A 6 16.41 0.43 -17.94
CA ALA A 6 15.43 -0.43 -17.31
C ALA A 6 14.09 -0.13 -18.02
N ALA A 7 13.84 -0.86 -19.10
CA ALA A 7 12.57 -0.89 -19.79
C ALA A 7 11.52 -1.35 -18.76
N PHE A 8 10.77 -0.39 -18.23
CA PHE A 8 9.57 -0.68 -17.46
C PHE A 8 8.55 -1.21 -18.47
N ASP A 9 8.53 -2.53 -18.64
CA ASP A 9 7.86 -3.20 -19.74
C ASP A 9 6.34 -3.16 -19.52
N TRP A 10 5.70 -2.08 -19.96
CA TRP A 10 4.26 -1.82 -19.80
C TRP A 10 3.40 -2.97 -20.37
N LYS A 11 3.95 -3.70 -21.36
CA LYS A 11 3.34 -4.90 -21.95
C LYS A 11 3.26 -6.07 -20.97
N PHE A 12 4.23 -6.22 -20.07
CA PHE A 12 4.21 -7.23 -19.00
C PHE A 12 3.17 -6.88 -17.92
N PHE A 13 3.01 -5.59 -17.60
CA PHE A 13 1.99 -5.16 -16.64
C PHE A 13 0.56 -5.31 -17.20
N LEU A 14 0.37 -5.02 -18.49
CA LEU A 14 -0.90 -5.24 -19.20
C LEU A 14 -1.22 -6.73 -19.39
N SER A 15 -0.22 -7.59 -19.64
CA SER A 15 -0.43 -9.03 -19.72
C SER A 15 -0.75 -9.65 -18.35
N LEU A 16 -0.23 -9.08 -17.26
CA LEU A 16 -0.56 -9.49 -15.90
C LEU A 16 -1.99 -9.08 -15.50
N LEU A 17 -2.45 -7.89 -15.90
CA LEU A 17 -3.85 -7.48 -15.77
C LEU A 17 -4.79 -8.39 -16.60
N ALA A 18 -4.31 -8.91 -17.73
CA ALA A 18 -5.03 -9.89 -18.55
C ALA A 18 -5.06 -11.32 -17.97
N LEU A 19 -4.36 -11.59 -16.84
CA LEU A 19 -4.47 -12.84 -16.07
C LEU A 19 -5.55 -12.78 -14.97
N LEU A 20 -6.12 -11.60 -14.69
CA LEU A 20 -7.25 -11.47 -13.76
C LEU A 20 -8.53 -12.24 -14.22
N PRO A 21 -8.86 -12.33 -15.52
CA PRO A 21 -10.02 -13.10 -15.98
C PRO A 21 -9.82 -14.62 -15.89
N SER A 22 -8.59 -15.14 -15.96
CA SER A 22 -8.34 -16.59 -15.88
C SER A 22 -8.45 -17.13 -14.44
N ALA A 23 -8.33 -16.26 -13.42
CA ALA A 23 -8.61 -16.61 -12.02
C ALA A 23 -10.12 -16.84 -11.73
N PHE A 24 -11.02 -16.44 -12.65
CA PHE A 24 -12.47 -16.63 -12.50
C PHE A 24 -12.94 -18.07 -12.83
N ALA A 25 -12.06 -18.95 -13.32
CA ALA A 25 -12.43 -20.23 -13.90
C ALA A 25 -12.13 -21.49 -13.05
N ALA A 26 -11.71 -21.35 -11.79
CA ALA A 26 -11.36 -22.51 -10.94
C ALA A 26 -12.60 -23.14 -10.28
N ARG A 27 -13.14 -24.20 -10.90
CA ARG A 27 -14.19 -25.07 -10.29
C ARG A 27 -13.52 -26.08 -9.34
N GLY A 28 -13.59 -25.82 -8.03
CA GLY A 28 -13.20 -26.77 -6.99
C GLY A 28 -14.19 -27.93 -6.82
N PRO A 29 -13.84 -28.96 -6.01
CA PRO A 29 -14.68 -30.13 -5.78
C PRO A 29 -16.03 -29.77 -5.14
N VAL A 30 -17.10 -30.42 -5.61
CA VAL A 30 -18.49 -30.20 -5.18
C VAL A 30 -18.77 -31.00 -3.91
N LEU A 31 -18.50 -30.43 -2.73
CA LEU A 31 -19.12 -30.83 -1.46
C LEU A 31 -20.63 -30.51 -1.49
N PRO A 32 -21.46 -31.21 -0.68
CA PRO A 32 -22.87 -30.87 -0.53
C PRO A 32 -23.00 -29.42 -0.02
N ARG A 33 -23.74 -28.59 -0.75
CA ARG A 33 -23.97 -27.19 -0.39
C ARG A 33 -24.79 -27.11 0.90
N PRO A 34 -24.44 -26.24 1.86
CA PRO A 34 -25.32 -25.93 2.98
C PRO A 34 -26.69 -25.48 2.47
N ALA A 35 -27.77 -25.87 3.15
CA ALA A 35 -29.13 -25.47 2.79
C ALA A 35 -29.35 -23.95 2.92
N ASP A 36 -28.55 -23.29 3.76
CA ASP A 36 -28.49 -21.84 3.93
C ASP A 36 -27.03 -21.38 4.17
N PRO A 37 -26.42 -20.62 3.23
CA PRO A 37 -25.08 -20.05 3.37
C PRO A 37 -24.92 -19.09 4.56
N PHE A 38 -26.02 -18.61 5.14
CA PHE A 38 -26.02 -17.67 6.27
C PHE A 38 -26.19 -18.36 7.63
N ALA A 39 -26.55 -19.65 7.67
CA ALA A 39 -26.90 -20.35 8.91
C ALA A 39 -25.69 -20.68 9.80
N ASP A 40 -24.54 -21.04 9.20
CA ASP A 40 -23.28 -21.21 9.94
C ASP A 40 -22.06 -20.73 9.11
N PRO A 41 -21.84 -19.40 9.05
CA PRO A 41 -20.75 -18.82 8.27
C PRO A 41 -19.37 -19.28 8.74
N ARG A 42 -19.22 -19.68 10.02
CA ARG A 42 -17.92 -19.99 10.64
C ARG A 42 -17.40 -21.36 10.25
N HIS A 43 -18.30 -22.32 10.02
CA HIS A 43 -17.94 -23.69 9.64
C HIS A 43 -18.25 -24.02 8.17
N ASP A 44 -18.76 -23.05 7.40
CA ASP A 44 -18.99 -23.22 5.97
C ASP A 44 -17.66 -23.36 5.20
N PRO A 45 -17.39 -24.53 4.57
CA PRO A 45 -16.19 -24.73 3.75
C PRO A 45 -16.14 -23.83 2.51
N TYR A 46 -17.28 -23.25 2.10
CA TYR A 46 -17.43 -22.43 0.91
C TYR A 46 -17.26 -20.93 1.16
N ASN A 47 -17.39 -20.47 2.41
CA ASN A 47 -17.21 -19.07 2.77
C ASN A 47 -15.74 -18.77 3.11
N PRO A 48 -15.00 -18.06 2.24
CA PRO A 48 -13.59 -17.73 2.47
C PRO A 48 -13.39 -16.75 3.64
N LEU A 49 -14.38 -15.93 3.96
CA LEU A 49 -14.32 -14.98 5.09
C LEU A 49 -14.63 -15.67 6.42
N LYS A 50 -15.37 -16.77 6.43
CA LYS A 50 -15.90 -17.45 7.63
C LYS A 50 -16.77 -16.57 8.56
N TYR A 51 -17.14 -15.38 8.09
CA TYR A 51 -18.10 -14.47 8.69
C TYR A 51 -18.85 -13.73 7.58
N ILE A 52 -19.96 -13.09 7.94
CA ILE A 52 -20.73 -12.24 7.01
C ILE A 52 -20.24 -10.81 7.18
N ALA A 53 -19.73 -10.20 6.10
CA ALA A 53 -19.19 -8.84 6.14
C ALA A 53 -20.29 -7.81 6.43
N SER A 54 -20.17 -7.02 7.48
CA SER A 54 -21.16 -6.01 7.83
C SER A 54 -21.23 -4.91 6.77
N ASN A 55 -22.42 -4.74 6.16
CA ASN A 55 -22.67 -3.65 5.20
C ASN A 55 -22.48 -2.27 5.84
N ALA A 56 -22.76 -2.13 7.13
CA ALA A 56 -22.62 -0.86 7.84
C ALA A 56 -21.14 -0.47 8.00
N LEU A 57 -20.30 -1.39 8.48
CA LEU A 57 -18.86 -1.13 8.62
C LEU A 57 -18.18 -0.94 7.26
N THR A 58 -18.58 -1.74 6.27
CA THR A 58 -18.12 -1.59 4.88
C THR A 58 -18.47 -0.22 4.32
N ALA A 59 -19.71 0.24 4.50
CA ALA A 59 -20.14 1.57 4.06
C ALA A 59 -19.36 2.69 4.74
N ILE A 60 -19.19 2.62 6.06
CA ILE A 60 -18.42 3.64 6.80
C ILE A 60 -16.97 3.69 6.29
N ALA A 61 -16.29 2.55 6.21
CA ALA A 61 -14.90 2.48 5.75
C ALA A 61 -14.76 2.95 4.29
N PHE A 62 -15.65 2.50 3.40
CA PHE A 62 -15.68 2.92 2.01
C PHE A 62 -15.89 4.43 1.87
N SER A 63 -16.88 5.00 2.56
CA SER A 63 -17.17 6.43 2.53
C SER A 63 -15.99 7.26 3.04
N LEU A 64 -15.35 6.84 4.14
CA LEU A 64 -14.17 7.52 4.67
C LEU A 64 -12.99 7.47 3.70
N LEU A 65 -12.72 6.32 3.07
CA LEU A 65 -11.64 6.17 2.10
C LEU A 65 -11.88 7.02 0.84
N VAL A 66 -13.09 7.00 0.30
CA VAL A 66 -13.47 7.83 -0.85
C VAL A 66 -13.38 9.31 -0.50
N ALA A 67 -13.87 9.72 0.67
CA ALA A 67 -13.78 11.12 1.12
C ALA A 67 -12.32 11.57 1.24
N THR A 68 -11.44 10.76 1.84
CA THR A 68 -10.01 11.05 1.92
C THR A 68 -9.36 11.10 0.54
N GLY A 69 -9.69 10.18 -0.36
CA GLY A 69 -9.17 10.17 -1.74
C GLY A 69 -9.59 11.40 -2.54
N LEU A 70 -10.85 11.82 -2.41
CA LEU A 70 -11.36 13.06 -3.02
C LEU A 70 -10.67 14.30 -2.42
N ALA A 71 -10.47 14.33 -1.09
CA ALA A 71 -9.76 15.41 -0.44
C ALA A 71 -8.31 15.51 -0.93
N GLN A 72 -7.60 14.38 -1.08
CA GLN A 72 -6.26 14.36 -1.66
C GLN A 72 -6.23 14.80 -3.12
N ALA A 73 -7.18 14.32 -3.94
CA ALA A 73 -7.29 14.75 -5.34
C ALA A 73 -7.54 16.26 -5.45
N TRP A 74 -8.37 16.82 -4.56
CA TRP A 74 -8.57 18.25 -4.45
C TRP A 74 -7.32 18.99 -3.98
N CYS A 75 -6.57 18.43 -3.03
CA CYS A 75 -5.28 18.99 -2.61
C CYS A 75 -4.26 19.00 -3.75
N ILE A 76 -4.18 17.94 -4.57
CA ILE A 76 -3.34 17.89 -5.79
C ILE A 76 -3.72 19.02 -6.74
N LYS A 77 -5.01 19.22 -6.99
CA LYS A 77 -5.50 20.26 -7.90
C LYS A 77 -5.21 21.67 -7.37
N ARG A 78 -5.40 21.90 -6.07
CA ARG A 78 -5.27 23.23 -5.45
C ARG A 78 -3.84 23.63 -5.13
N TRP A 79 -3.01 22.69 -4.67
CA TRP A 79 -1.67 22.97 -4.11
C TRP A 79 -0.54 22.30 -4.91
N GLY A 80 -0.84 21.54 -5.97
CA GLY A 80 0.16 20.77 -6.72
C GLY A 80 0.62 19.53 -5.96
N ALA A 81 1.79 18.98 -6.32
CA ALA A 81 2.31 17.66 -5.91
C ALA A 81 1.74 16.45 -6.68
N LYS A 82 1.84 16.49 -8.02
CA LYS A 82 1.55 15.35 -8.90
C LYS A 82 2.34 14.08 -8.55
N TRP A 83 3.48 14.21 -7.88
CA TRP A 83 4.30 13.10 -7.42
C TRP A 83 3.65 12.28 -6.29
N MET A 84 2.61 12.80 -5.62
CA MET A 84 1.77 12.05 -4.67
C MET A 84 0.59 11.33 -5.32
N LEU A 85 0.46 11.40 -6.66
CA LEU A 85 -0.64 10.76 -7.37
C LEU A 85 -0.70 9.25 -7.09
N SER A 86 0.46 8.61 -6.88
CA SER A 86 0.52 7.20 -6.51
C SER A 86 -0.26 6.90 -5.23
N MET A 87 -0.15 7.75 -4.20
CA MET A 87 -0.93 7.60 -2.96
C MET A 87 -2.43 7.77 -3.21
N THR A 88 -2.82 8.76 -4.01
CA THR A 88 -4.23 8.99 -4.33
C THR A 88 -4.83 7.85 -5.16
N ILE A 89 -4.07 7.26 -6.10
CA ILE A 89 -4.48 6.05 -6.82
C ILE A 89 -4.61 4.88 -5.85
N GLY A 90 -3.66 4.74 -4.92
CA GLY A 90 -3.67 3.70 -3.89
C GLY A 90 -4.92 3.73 -3.02
N ILE A 91 -5.40 4.91 -2.61
CA ILE A 91 -6.59 5.00 -1.75
C ILE A 91 -7.88 4.68 -2.50
N PHE A 92 -7.99 5.03 -3.78
CA PHE A 92 -9.12 4.60 -4.61
C PHE A 92 -9.09 3.10 -4.89
N THR A 93 -7.91 2.53 -5.11
CA THR A 93 -7.68 1.08 -5.22
C THR A 93 -8.11 0.38 -3.94
N PHE A 94 -7.79 0.97 -2.78
CA PHE A 94 -8.18 0.42 -1.49
C PHE A 94 -9.69 0.50 -1.24
N ALA A 95 -10.29 1.66 -1.56
CA ALA A 95 -11.73 1.85 -1.49
C ALA A 95 -12.47 0.86 -2.40
N PHE A 96 -11.96 0.61 -3.61
CA PHE A 96 -12.53 -0.39 -4.50
C PHE A 96 -12.49 -1.80 -3.88
N GLY A 97 -11.34 -2.19 -3.33
CA GLY A 97 -11.20 -3.44 -2.59
C GLY A 97 -12.24 -3.57 -1.47
N ILE A 98 -12.32 -2.59 -0.56
CA ILE A 98 -13.33 -2.58 0.50
C ILE A 98 -14.76 -2.58 -0.05
N GLY A 99 -15.03 -1.87 -1.14
CA GLY A 99 -16.33 -1.83 -1.79
C GLY A 99 -16.80 -3.19 -2.33
N THR A 100 -15.88 -4.06 -2.75
CA THR A 100 -16.25 -5.42 -3.19
C THR A 100 -16.87 -6.26 -2.07
N ARG A 101 -16.67 -5.90 -0.79
CA ARG A 101 -17.30 -6.55 0.37
C ARG A 101 -18.82 -6.44 0.37
N PHE A 102 -19.40 -5.40 -0.25
CA PHE A 102 -20.86 -5.33 -0.46
C PHE A 102 -21.37 -6.49 -1.31
N GLY A 103 -20.59 -6.90 -2.31
CA GLY A 103 -20.90 -8.08 -3.13
C GLY A 103 -20.72 -9.38 -2.34
N LEU A 104 -19.70 -9.49 -1.49
CA LEU A 104 -19.49 -10.65 -0.62
C LEU A 104 -20.56 -10.81 0.45
N HIS A 105 -21.16 -9.73 0.95
CA HIS A 105 -22.32 -9.85 1.84
C HIS A 105 -23.51 -10.53 1.15
N GLN A 106 -23.72 -10.27 -0.15
CA GLN A 106 -24.80 -10.89 -0.92
C GLN A 106 -24.44 -12.31 -1.40
N PHE A 107 -23.18 -12.53 -1.75
CA PHE A 107 -22.66 -13.81 -2.26
C PHE A 107 -21.40 -14.25 -1.48
N PRO A 108 -21.57 -14.75 -0.24
CA PRO A 108 -20.45 -15.10 0.64
C PRO A 108 -19.56 -16.22 0.07
N GLU A 109 -20.12 -17.12 -0.75
CA GLU A 109 -19.37 -18.23 -1.36
C GLU A 109 -18.53 -17.82 -2.59
N SER A 110 -18.61 -16.54 -3.03
CA SER A 110 -17.95 -16.08 -4.25
C SER A 110 -16.45 -15.90 -4.03
N LYS A 111 -15.68 -16.95 -4.37
CA LYS A 111 -14.21 -16.92 -4.38
C LYS A 111 -13.68 -15.76 -5.24
N GLY A 112 -14.29 -15.50 -6.40
CA GLY A 112 -13.90 -14.42 -7.30
C GLY A 112 -13.94 -13.04 -6.63
N LEU A 113 -15.02 -12.74 -5.92
CA LEU A 113 -15.16 -11.46 -5.20
C LEU A 113 -14.14 -11.35 -4.06
N TYR A 114 -13.91 -12.43 -3.31
CA TYR A 114 -12.90 -12.48 -2.25
C TYR A 114 -11.48 -12.21 -2.79
N ILE A 115 -11.14 -12.78 -3.94
CA ILE A 115 -9.83 -12.59 -4.57
C ILE A 115 -9.63 -11.14 -4.99
N VAL A 116 -10.64 -10.56 -5.63
CA VAL A 116 -10.61 -9.15 -6.03
C VAL A 116 -10.47 -8.27 -4.78
N GLU A 117 -11.30 -8.48 -3.76
CA GLU A 117 -11.18 -7.77 -2.49
C GLU A 117 -9.75 -7.81 -1.96
N TYR A 118 -9.24 -9.03 -1.75
CA TYR A 118 -7.95 -9.28 -1.12
C TYR A 118 -6.79 -8.69 -1.93
N LEU A 119 -6.81 -8.85 -3.26
CA LEU A 119 -5.77 -8.34 -4.14
C LEU A 119 -5.72 -6.82 -4.14
N PHE A 120 -6.87 -6.15 -4.26
CA PHE A 120 -6.93 -4.69 -4.22
C PHE A 120 -6.54 -4.13 -2.85
N VAL A 121 -6.95 -4.81 -1.78
CA VAL A 121 -6.59 -4.47 -0.39
C VAL A 121 -5.09 -4.67 -0.11
N VAL A 122 -4.47 -5.69 -0.71
CA VAL A 122 -3.03 -5.98 -0.56
C VAL A 122 -2.15 -5.12 -1.49
N LEU A 123 -2.63 -4.77 -2.68
CA LEU A 123 -1.91 -3.91 -3.64
C LEU A 123 -1.82 -2.45 -3.14
N SER A 124 -2.84 -1.99 -2.43
CA SER A 124 -2.96 -0.58 -2.04
C SER A 124 -1.77 -0.05 -1.21
N PRO A 125 -1.28 -0.77 -0.17
CA PRO A 125 -0.06 -0.41 0.54
C PRO A 125 1.16 -0.13 -0.34
N CYS A 126 1.37 -0.88 -1.42
CA CYS A 126 2.52 -0.67 -2.31
C CYS A 126 2.52 0.74 -2.92
N ALA A 127 1.34 1.26 -3.27
CA ALA A 127 1.21 2.62 -3.80
C ALA A 127 1.46 3.70 -2.74
N PHE A 128 1.07 3.45 -1.48
CA PHE A 128 1.39 4.36 -0.38
C PHE A 128 2.88 4.40 -0.08
N ILE A 129 3.49 3.21 0.00
CA ILE A 129 4.92 3.04 0.22
C ILE A 129 5.74 3.73 -0.90
N ALA A 130 5.34 3.59 -2.16
CA ALA A 130 5.98 4.29 -3.27
C ALA A 130 5.93 5.83 -3.12
N ALA A 131 4.80 6.38 -2.65
CA ALA A 131 4.68 7.81 -2.39
C ALA A 131 5.57 8.25 -1.22
N GLU A 132 5.69 7.44 -0.16
CA GLU A 132 6.58 7.68 0.97
C GLU A 132 8.05 7.78 0.51
N TYR A 133 8.49 6.88 -0.38
CA TYR A 133 9.85 6.89 -0.92
C TYR A 133 10.17 8.17 -1.69
N VAL A 134 9.26 8.59 -2.56
CA VAL A 134 9.39 9.83 -3.34
C VAL A 134 9.40 11.05 -2.42
N LEU A 135 8.56 11.04 -1.37
CA LEU A 135 8.49 12.13 -0.39
C LEU A 135 9.80 12.27 0.37
N LEU A 136 10.38 11.17 0.87
CA LEU A 136 11.70 11.20 1.51
C LEU A 136 12.75 11.83 0.58
N GLY A 137 12.81 11.38 -0.67
CA GLY A 137 13.81 11.90 -1.61
C GLY A 137 13.62 13.36 -2.00
N ARG A 138 12.41 13.92 -1.84
CA ARG A 138 12.17 15.36 -1.99
C ARG A 138 12.44 16.13 -0.72
N LEU A 139 12.11 15.57 0.45
CA LEU A 139 12.42 16.16 1.75
C LEU A 139 13.94 16.33 1.94
N ALA A 140 14.73 15.31 1.60
CA ALA A 140 16.20 15.36 1.70
C ALA A 140 16.80 16.49 0.83
N ARG A 141 16.33 16.62 -0.42
CA ARG A 141 16.74 17.69 -1.34
C ARG A 141 16.30 19.07 -0.88
N HIS A 142 15.08 19.18 -0.36
CA HIS A 142 14.56 20.45 0.15
C HIS A 142 15.37 20.97 1.34
N LEU A 143 15.82 20.07 2.21
CA LEU A 143 16.68 20.39 3.35
C LEU A 143 18.15 20.61 2.97
N GLN A 144 18.53 20.40 1.70
CA GLN A 144 19.94 20.36 1.25
C GLN A 144 20.82 19.39 2.06
N CYS A 145 20.18 18.41 2.69
CA CYS A 145 20.78 17.45 3.61
C CYS A 145 21.07 16.10 2.93
N ASP A 146 21.17 16.07 1.60
CA ASP A 146 21.43 14.84 0.83
C ASP A 146 22.72 14.14 1.32
N GLN A 147 23.68 14.90 1.84
CA GLN A 147 24.93 14.40 2.45
C GLN A 147 24.73 13.50 3.68
N TYR A 148 23.62 13.66 4.42
CA TYR A 148 23.32 12.84 5.59
C TYR A 148 22.58 11.55 5.24
N LEU A 149 22.05 11.46 4.02
CA LEU A 149 21.39 10.27 3.51
C LEU A 149 22.47 9.26 3.08
N LEU A 150 22.45 8.06 3.69
CA LEU A 150 23.46 7.01 3.43
C LEU A 150 23.56 6.60 1.95
N VAL A 151 22.49 6.79 1.19
CA VAL A 151 22.37 6.43 -0.21
C VAL A 151 21.64 7.54 -0.94
N ALA A 152 22.05 7.85 -2.17
CA ALA A 152 21.40 8.87 -3.00
C ALA A 152 19.87 8.63 -3.06
N PRO A 153 19.02 9.65 -2.83
CA PRO A 153 17.58 9.44 -2.65
C PRO A 153 16.89 8.83 -3.87
N ARG A 154 17.40 9.10 -5.08
CA ARG A 154 16.93 8.49 -6.32
C ARG A 154 17.18 6.97 -6.37
N ARG A 155 18.33 6.50 -5.87
CA ARG A 155 18.65 5.06 -5.84
C ARG A 155 17.76 4.33 -4.84
N ILE A 156 17.55 4.92 -3.66
CA ILE A 156 16.58 4.43 -2.66
C ILE A 156 15.21 4.25 -3.32
N THR A 157 14.67 5.32 -3.90
CA THR A 157 13.33 5.29 -4.53
C THR A 157 13.22 4.20 -5.59
N ILE A 158 14.18 4.09 -6.51
CA ILE A 158 14.13 3.09 -7.59
C ILE A 158 14.26 1.66 -7.05
N THR A 159 15.22 1.42 -6.14
CA THR A 159 15.48 0.09 -5.60
C THR A 159 14.30 -0.42 -4.79
N PHE A 160 13.72 0.42 -3.92
CA PHE A 160 12.60 0.00 -3.09
C PHE A 160 11.29 -0.14 -3.89
N ILE A 161 11.03 0.71 -4.89
CA ILE A 161 9.89 0.49 -5.79
C ILE A 161 10.05 -0.80 -6.59
N ALA A 162 11.26 -1.10 -7.10
CA ALA A 162 11.50 -2.35 -7.80
C ALA A 162 11.32 -3.58 -6.89
N SER A 163 11.75 -3.48 -5.63
CA SER A 163 11.48 -4.49 -4.60
C SER A 163 9.97 -4.70 -4.39
N ASP A 164 9.19 -3.63 -4.26
CA ASP A 164 7.75 -3.71 -4.03
C ASP A 164 7.00 -4.30 -5.23
N ILE A 165 7.40 -3.95 -6.45
CA ILE A 165 6.83 -4.56 -7.66
C ILE A 165 7.15 -6.06 -7.71
N THR A 166 8.40 -6.44 -7.40
CA THR A 166 8.81 -7.85 -7.40
C THR A 166 8.02 -8.65 -6.36
N THR A 167 7.88 -8.12 -5.15
CA THR A 167 7.11 -8.76 -4.08
C THR A 167 5.62 -8.82 -4.39
N PHE A 168 5.05 -7.80 -5.03
CA PHE A 168 3.69 -7.84 -5.54
C PHE A 168 3.48 -8.95 -6.59
N LEU A 169 4.42 -9.11 -7.53
CA LEU A 169 4.34 -10.19 -8.52
C LEU A 169 4.40 -11.58 -7.87
N ILE A 170 5.22 -11.75 -6.84
CA ILE A 170 5.28 -12.98 -6.04
C ILE A 170 3.93 -13.24 -5.35
N GLN A 171 3.32 -12.21 -4.76
CA GLN A 171 1.99 -12.32 -4.12
C GLN A 171 0.90 -12.64 -5.15
N ALA A 172 0.89 -11.96 -6.30
CA ALA A 172 -0.07 -12.23 -7.38
C ALA A 172 0.04 -13.68 -7.88
N ALA A 173 1.27 -14.17 -8.09
CA ALA A 173 1.53 -15.55 -8.48
C ALA A 173 1.10 -16.55 -7.40
N GLY A 174 1.50 -16.34 -6.14
CA GLY A 174 1.10 -17.19 -5.01
C GLY A 174 -0.42 -17.22 -4.79
N GLY A 175 -1.09 -16.08 -4.96
CA GLY A 175 -2.53 -15.94 -4.89
C GLY A 175 -3.21 -16.74 -6.00
N ALA A 176 -2.81 -16.50 -7.25
CA ALA A 176 -3.34 -17.22 -8.42
C ALA A 176 -3.17 -18.75 -8.31
N MET A 177 -2.00 -19.21 -7.83
CA MET A 177 -1.74 -20.62 -7.55
C MET A 177 -2.64 -21.18 -6.45
N SER A 178 -2.87 -20.41 -5.39
CA SER A 178 -3.75 -20.83 -4.28
C SER A 178 -5.19 -21.06 -4.73
N ILE A 179 -5.65 -20.25 -5.70
CA ILE A 179 -7.02 -20.24 -6.21
C ILE A 179 -7.23 -21.31 -7.28
N SER A 180 -6.26 -21.44 -8.19
CA SER A 180 -6.35 -22.33 -9.36
C SER A 180 -6.08 -23.80 -9.01
N ALA A 181 -5.69 -24.08 -7.76
CA ALA A 181 -5.38 -25.41 -7.29
C ALA A 181 -6.64 -26.26 -7.12
N ASN A 182 -6.68 -27.39 -7.84
CA ASN A 182 -7.67 -28.45 -7.60
C ASN A 182 -7.26 -29.37 -6.43
N ASP A 183 -5.97 -29.39 -6.08
CA ASP A 183 -5.41 -30.22 -5.02
C ASP A 183 -4.91 -29.36 -3.84
N GLN A 184 -5.20 -29.82 -2.62
CA GLN A 184 -4.76 -29.18 -1.37
C GLN A 184 -3.26 -28.82 -1.29
N PRO A 185 -2.30 -29.67 -1.73
CA PRO A 185 -0.88 -29.33 -1.66
C PRO A 185 -0.50 -28.13 -2.53
N LEU A 186 -1.12 -27.98 -3.72
CA LEU A 186 -0.83 -26.85 -4.61
C LEU A 186 -1.41 -25.55 -4.05
N ALA A 187 -2.57 -25.61 -3.40
CA ALA A 187 -3.16 -24.48 -2.70
C ALA A 187 -2.27 -23.99 -1.55
N LEU A 188 -1.72 -24.92 -0.75
CA LEU A 188 -0.79 -24.62 0.34
C LEU A 188 0.53 -24.04 -0.18
N ALA A 189 1.06 -24.56 -1.28
CA ALA A 189 2.25 -24.02 -1.92
C ALA A 189 2.03 -22.57 -2.36
N GLY A 190 0.90 -22.28 -3.02
CA GLY A 190 0.50 -20.91 -3.39
C GLY A 190 0.43 -19.97 -2.18
N SER A 191 -0.19 -20.41 -1.08
CA SER A 191 -0.32 -19.61 0.13
C SER A 191 1.05 -19.29 0.76
N ARG A 192 2.01 -20.21 0.71
CA ARG A 192 3.39 -19.99 1.18
C ARG A 192 4.15 -19.01 0.30
N VAL A 193 3.98 -19.10 -1.03
CA VAL A 193 4.56 -18.14 -1.98
C VAL A 193 4.00 -16.74 -1.73
N PHE A 194 2.68 -16.63 -1.49
CA PHE A 194 2.05 -15.37 -1.13
C PHE A 194 2.64 -14.79 0.16
N LEU A 195 2.74 -15.61 1.22
CA LEU A 195 3.30 -15.21 2.51
C LEU A 195 4.76 -14.75 2.39
N ALA A 196 5.57 -15.43 1.57
CA ALA A 196 6.95 -15.02 1.30
C ALA A 196 7.01 -13.62 0.67
N GLY A 197 6.10 -13.31 -0.26
CA GLY A 197 5.98 -11.98 -0.84
C GLY A 197 5.64 -10.90 0.19
N LEU A 198 4.69 -11.16 1.10
CA LEU A 198 4.37 -10.23 2.20
C LEU A 198 5.56 -10.01 3.14
N ALA A 199 6.26 -11.08 3.52
CA ALA A 199 7.40 -11.01 4.43
C ALA A 199 8.57 -10.22 3.82
N LEU A 200 8.84 -10.42 2.53
CA LEU A 200 9.86 -9.66 1.80
C LEU A 200 9.50 -8.17 1.68
N GLN A 201 8.23 -7.86 1.41
CA GLN A 201 7.74 -6.48 1.37
C GLN A 201 7.87 -5.80 2.74
N LEU A 202 7.47 -6.48 3.82
CA LEU A 202 7.61 -6.01 5.19
C LEU A 202 9.09 -5.73 5.53
N LEU A 203 9.99 -6.66 5.21
CA LEU A 203 11.43 -6.49 5.46
C LEU A 203 11.98 -5.28 4.70
N SER A 204 11.62 -5.13 3.43
CA SER A 204 12.05 -4.02 2.59
C SER A 204 11.58 -2.67 3.17
N PHE A 205 10.31 -2.58 3.55
CA PHE A 205 9.74 -1.36 4.12
C PHE A 205 10.28 -1.04 5.53
N LEU A 206 10.59 -2.06 6.33
CA LEU A 206 11.27 -1.90 7.62
C LEU A 206 12.67 -1.28 7.44
N ILE A 207 13.46 -1.79 6.48
CA ILE A 207 14.79 -1.23 6.18
C ILE A 207 14.66 0.24 5.75
N PHE A 208 13.69 0.56 4.88
CA PHE A 208 13.43 1.93 4.49
C PHE A 208 13.09 2.83 5.70
N THR A 209 12.19 2.36 6.58
CA THR A 209 11.76 3.12 7.76
C THR A 209 12.93 3.39 8.71
N CYS A 210 13.84 2.43 8.86
CA CYS A 210 15.10 2.62 9.61
C CYS A 210 16.00 3.66 8.96
N ILE A 211 16.20 3.61 7.63
CA ILE A 211 16.99 4.61 6.89
C ILE A 211 16.38 6.01 7.06
N PHE A 212 15.05 6.12 6.95
CA PHE A 212 14.33 7.38 7.15
C PHE A 212 14.52 7.93 8.57
N SER A 213 14.33 7.09 9.58
CA SER A 213 14.49 7.47 10.99
C SER A 213 15.93 7.92 11.30
N LEU A 214 16.92 7.22 10.75
CA LEU A 214 18.34 7.59 10.87
C LEU A 214 18.64 8.93 10.18
N PHE A 215 18.03 9.20 9.03
CA PHE A 215 18.15 10.48 8.34
C PHE A 215 17.62 11.63 9.22
N ILE A 216 16.40 11.49 9.75
CA ILE A 216 15.81 12.51 10.63
C ILE A 216 16.66 12.73 11.90
N TYR A 217 17.15 11.64 12.51
CA TYR A 217 18.03 11.73 13.68
C TYR A 217 19.35 12.45 13.37
N ARG A 218 19.98 12.17 12.22
CA ARG A 218 21.22 12.84 11.80
C ARG A 218 21.01 14.33 11.53
N VAL A 219 19.92 14.68 10.83
CA VAL A 219 19.56 16.09 10.58
C VAL A 219 19.36 16.83 11.90
N HIS A 220 18.64 16.22 12.86
CA HIS A 220 18.42 16.83 14.17
C HIS A 220 19.72 17.05 14.96
N ARG A 221 20.67 16.12 14.87
CA ARG A 221 21.91 16.16 15.66
C ARG A 221 23.03 17.00 15.05
N HIS A 222 23.16 17.05 13.71
CA HIS A 222 24.31 17.67 13.05
C HIS A 222 24.02 19.09 12.53
N GLU A 223 22.75 19.48 12.39
CA GLU A 223 22.36 20.73 11.76
C GLU A 223 21.49 21.59 12.70
N HIS A 224 22.06 22.02 13.83
CA HIS A 224 21.41 22.94 14.76
C HIS A 224 21.06 24.30 14.11
N GLY A 225 21.80 24.73 13.06
CA GLY A 225 21.58 25.99 12.35
C GLY A 225 20.28 26.01 11.52
N THR A 226 19.99 24.94 10.79
CA THR A 226 18.74 24.67 10.05
C THR A 226 17.58 24.37 11.01
N PHE A 227 17.89 23.88 12.21
CA PHE A 227 16.94 23.78 13.32
C PHE A 227 16.60 25.17 13.94
N SER A 228 17.40 26.20 13.70
CA SER A 228 17.24 27.54 14.28
C SER A 228 16.80 28.62 13.27
N MET A 229 16.97 28.40 11.95
CA MET A 229 16.56 29.36 10.91
C MET A 229 15.03 29.53 10.76
N ASP A 230 14.23 28.61 11.29
CA ASP A 230 12.76 28.63 11.19
C ASP A 230 12.03 29.01 12.48
N GLY A 231 12.73 29.61 13.46
CA GLY A 231 12.12 30.07 14.72
C GLY A 231 11.00 31.11 14.57
N ASN A 232 10.71 31.59 13.36
CA ASN A 232 9.68 32.60 13.06
C ASN A 232 8.73 32.22 11.90
N LYS A 233 8.71 30.95 11.45
CA LYS A 233 7.73 30.49 10.46
C LYS A 233 6.57 29.77 11.14
N VAL A 234 5.37 29.95 10.57
CA VAL A 234 4.14 29.39 11.13
C VAL A 234 4.16 27.86 11.01
N TRP A 235 3.69 27.16 12.06
CA TRP A 235 3.68 25.69 12.24
C TRP A 235 3.24 24.84 11.02
N TYR A 236 2.49 25.42 10.08
CA TYR A 236 2.07 24.80 8.82
C TYR A 236 3.11 24.89 7.67
N LYS A 237 4.31 25.43 7.91
CA LYS A 237 5.44 25.48 6.94
C LYS A 237 6.68 24.74 7.42
N ASP A 238 6.66 24.19 8.63
CA ASP A 238 7.82 23.49 9.19
C ASP A 238 7.99 22.11 8.57
N TRP A 239 9.18 21.87 8.02
CA TRP A 239 9.60 20.56 7.50
C TRP A 239 9.51 19.44 8.56
N ARG A 240 9.59 19.81 9.85
CA ARG A 240 9.46 18.87 10.98
C ARG A 240 8.09 18.25 11.08
N SER A 241 7.03 19.05 10.89
CA SER A 241 5.66 18.54 10.88
C SER A 241 5.47 17.53 9.74
N LEU A 242 6.04 17.81 8.57
CA LEU A 242 6.02 16.87 7.44
C LEU A 242 6.80 15.58 7.74
N ALA A 243 7.99 15.68 8.35
CA ALA A 243 8.77 14.51 8.75
C ALA A 243 8.09 13.67 9.84
N SER A 244 7.45 14.30 10.82
CA SER A 244 6.69 13.61 11.87
C SER A 244 5.48 12.88 11.29
N ILE A 245 4.78 13.49 10.33
CA ILE A 245 3.62 12.88 9.67
C ILE A 245 4.03 11.70 8.80
N GLN A 246 5.13 11.84 8.07
CA GLN A 246 5.75 10.73 7.35
C GLN A 246 6.08 9.57 8.28
N LEU A 247 6.64 9.85 9.46
CA LEU A 247 6.96 8.80 10.43
C LEU A 247 5.70 8.10 10.96
N ILE A 248 4.65 8.88 11.27
CA ILE A 248 3.35 8.34 11.70
C ILE A 248 2.75 7.46 10.60
N SER A 249 2.83 7.88 9.34
CA SER A 249 2.39 7.10 8.18
C SER A 249 3.17 5.79 8.05
N CYS A 250 4.50 5.84 8.14
CA CYS A 250 5.35 4.66 8.13
C CYS A 250 4.96 3.66 9.22
N ILE A 251 4.69 4.12 10.44
CA ILE A 251 4.24 3.26 11.55
C ILE A 251 2.90 2.60 11.23
N GLY A 252 1.93 3.34 10.71
CA GLY A 252 0.62 2.78 10.34
C GLY A 252 0.72 1.70 9.26
N ILE A 253 1.54 1.92 8.24
CA ILE A 253 1.81 0.93 7.17
C ILE A 253 2.54 -0.30 7.73
N LEU A 254 3.48 -0.12 8.68
CA LEU A 254 4.18 -1.23 9.33
C LEU A 254 3.25 -2.09 10.18
N ILE A 255 2.40 -1.48 11.01
CA ILE A 255 1.41 -2.21 11.84
C ILE A 255 0.56 -3.12 10.94
N ARG A 256 0.04 -2.58 9.85
CA ARG A 256 -0.72 -3.36 8.87
C ARG A 256 0.10 -4.48 8.23
N SER A 257 1.32 -4.19 7.80
CA SER A 257 2.18 -5.17 7.12
C SER A 257 2.54 -6.35 8.04
N VAL A 258 2.75 -6.07 9.34
CA VAL A 258 2.95 -7.09 10.37
C VAL A 258 1.67 -7.90 10.59
N TYR A 259 0.52 -7.22 10.76
CA TYR A 259 -0.78 -7.88 10.93
C TYR A 259 -1.06 -8.86 9.77
N ARG A 260 -0.88 -8.42 8.52
CA ARG A 260 -1.11 -9.28 7.35
C ARG A 260 -0.17 -10.47 7.25
N THR A 261 1.08 -10.28 7.64
CA THR A 261 2.04 -11.38 7.67
C THR A 261 1.64 -12.42 8.73
N ILE A 262 1.21 -11.96 9.91
CA ILE A 262 0.76 -12.84 11.00
C ILE A 262 -0.54 -13.55 10.64
N GLU A 263 -1.55 -12.82 10.17
CA GLU A 263 -2.86 -13.35 9.76
C GLU A 263 -2.70 -14.49 8.73
N LEU A 264 -1.86 -14.28 7.70
CA LEU A 264 -1.63 -15.29 6.69
C LEU A 264 -0.72 -16.43 7.17
N SER A 265 0.15 -16.19 8.15
CA SER A 265 0.96 -17.24 8.78
C SER A 265 0.16 -18.18 9.69
N GLU A 266 -0.91 -17.68 10.33
CA GLU A 266 -1.86 -18.49 11.12
C GLU A 266 -2.77 -19.35 10.22
N GLY A 267 -2.91 -18.98 8.95
CA GLY A 267 -3.72 -19.69 7.96
C GLY A 267 -5.23 -19.50 8.11
N PHE A 268 -6.01 -20.20 7.29
CA PHE A 268 -7.47 -20.03 7.16
C PHE A 268 -8.29 -20.38 8.43
N GLN A 269 -7.68 -20.96 9.47
CA GLN A 269 -8.34 -21.32 10.74
C GLN A 269 -7.94 -20.36 11.90
N GLY A 270 -7.13 -19.34 11.64
CA GLY A 270 -6.67 -18.38 12.64
C GLY A 270 -7.80 -17.54 13.25
N ARG A 271 -7.68 -17.23 14.55
CA ARG A 271 -8.63 -16.38 15.27
C ARG A 271 -8.61 -14.92 14.76
N LEU A 272 -7.50 -14.51 14.13
CA LEU A 272 -7.36 -13.20 13.49
C LEU A 272 -8.17 -13.10 12.19
N THR A 273 -8.17 -14.14 11.37
CA THR A 273 -8.91 -14.21 10.09
C THR A 273 -10.43 -14.27 10.28
N THR A 274 -10.89 -14.85 11.39
CA THR A 274 -12.32 -15.11 11.65
C THR A 274 -13.05 -13.97 12.36
N SER A 275 -12.36 -12.88 12.71
CA SER A 275 -12.98 -11.72 13.37
C SER A 275 -12.91 -10.46 12.50
N GLU A 276 -14.09 -10.00 12.09
CA GLU A 276 -14.27 -8.75 11.36
C GLU A 276 -13.68 -7.53 12.09
N ALA A 277 -13.71 -7.55 13.43
CA ALA A 277 -13.17 -6.45 14.25
C ALA A 277 -11.65 -6.28 14.08
N PHE A 278 -10.90 -7.37 13.96
CA PHE A 278 -9.45 -7.31 13.74
C PHE A 278 -9.12 -6.82 12.32
N PHE A 279 -9.91 -7.23 11.33
CA PHE A 279 -9.77 -6.69 9.96
C PHE A 279 -9.97 -5.16 9.94
N TYR A 280 -11.06 -4.63 10.51
CA TYR A 280 -11.23 -3.17 10.49
C TYR A 280 -10.23 -2.44 11.39
N GLY A 281 -9.95 -2.99 12.58
CA GLY A 281 -9.11 -2.33 13.58
C GLY A 281 -7.60 -2.40 13.33
N LEU A 282 -7.08 -3.51 12.81
CA LEU A 282 -5.64 -3.74 12.64
C LEU A 282 -5.20 -3.74 11.17
N ASP A 283 -6.13 -3.95 10.23
CA ASP A 283 -5.83 -3.89 8.80
C ASP A 283 -6.23 -2.54 8.20
N THR A 284 -7.51 -2.16 8.32
CA THR A 284 -8.06 -0.98 7.62
C THR A 284 -7.73 0.33 8.33
N LEU A 285 -7.89 0.38 9.64
CA LEU A 285 -7.72 1.61 10.42
C LEU A 285 -6.29 2.15 10.46
N PRO A 286 -5.23 1.34 10.68
CA PRO A 286 -3.85 1.86 10.69
C PRO A 286 -3.44 2.43 9.32
N LEU A 287 -3.91 1.80 8.24
CA LEU A 287 -3.67 2.27 6.88
C LEU A 287 -4.44 3.55 6.58
N PHE A 288 -5.72 3.62 6.98
CA PHE A 288 -6.51 4.84 6.85
C PHE A 288 -5.86 6.02 7.59
N LEU A 289 -5.42 5.79 8.83
CA LEU A 289 -4.72 6.80 9.63
C LEU A 289 -3.41 7.24 8.97
N ALA A 290 -2.63 6.32 8.39
CA ALA A 290 -1.40 6.64 7.67
C ALA A 290 -1.62 7.59 6.48
N ILE A 291 -2.79 7.52 5.84
CA ILE A 291 -3.08 8.29 4.62
C ILE A 291 -3.82 9.60 4.92
N VAL A 292 -4.74 9.59 5.88
CA VAL A 292 -5.59 10.74 6.20
C VAL A 292 -4.78 11.90 6.78
N VAL A 293 -3.69 11.62 7.49
CA VAL A 293 -2.79 12.62 8.07
C VAL A 293 -2.16 13.56 7.03
N TYR A 294 -2.04 13.12 5.77
CA TYR A 294 -1.53 13.96 4.68
C TYR A 294 -2.54 14.95 4.12
N VAL A 295 -3.85 14.79 4.39
CA VAL A 295 -4.87 15.74 3.92
C VAL A 295 -4.68 17.13 4.57
N PRO A 296 -4.63 17.25 5.92
CA PRO A 296 -4.39 18.54 6.56
C PRO A 296 -2.96 19.08 6.34
N PHE A 297 -1.98 18.20 6.14
CA PHE A 297 -0.57 18.57 5.94
C PHE A 297 -0.07 18.17 4.56
N TRP A 298 -0.76 18.65 3.53
CA TRP A 298 -0.44 18.28 2.15
C TRP A 298 1.00 18.69 1.79
N PRO A 299 1.89 17.73 1.44
CA PRO A 299 3.30 17.99 1.18
C PRO A 299 3.57 19.05 0.11
N GLY A 300 2.66 19.20 -0.88
CA GLY A 300 2.74 20.26 -1.89
C GLY A 300 2.67 21.69 -1.34
N ARG A 301 2.23 21.89 -0.09
CA ARG A 301 2.26 23.19 0.60
C ARG A 301 3.63 23.54 1.18
N PHE A 302 4.40 22.52 1.51
CA PHE A 302 5.70 22.64 2.17
C PHE A 302 6.82 22.67 1.12
N ILE A 303 6.77 21.75 0.17
CA ILE A 303 7.78 21.60 -0.88
C ILE A 303 7.25 22.28 -2.15
N VAL A 304 7.49 23.58 -2.26
CA VAL A 304 7.24 24.32 -3.50
C VAL A 304 8.29 23.88 -4.52
N GLU A 305 7.86 23.24 -5.61
CA GLU A 305 8.76 22.95 -6.73
C GLU A 305 9.34 24.26 -7.27
N SER A 306 10.65 24.45 -7.08
CA SER A 306 11.39 25.52 -7.74
C SER A 306 11.29 25.32 -9.26
N LYS A 307 11.17 26.41 -10.03
CA LYS A 307 11.14 26.34 -11.51
C LYS A 307 12.32 25.54 -12.07
N ALA A 308 13.48 25.61 -11.42
CA ALA A 308 14.68 24.86 -11.80
C ALA A 308 14.54 23.33 -11.68
N ASP A 309 13.76 22.83 -10.71
CA ASP A 309 13.50 21.39 -10.57
C ASP A 309 12.51 20.89 -11.63
N LYS A 310 11.57 21.75 -12.05
CA LYS A 310 10.68 21.46 -13.18
C LYS A 310 11.45 21.43 -14.49
N GLU A 311 12.31 22.41 -14.76
CA GLU A 311 13.16 22.42 -15.95
C GLU A 311 14.08 21.19 -15.99
N LYS A 312 14.77 20.85 -14.88
CA LYS A 312 15.61 19.64 -14.83
C LYS A 312 14.81 18.36 -15.05
N SER A 313 13.62 18.23 -14.45
CA SER A 313 12.78 17.05 -14.66
C SER A 313 12.25 16.95 -16.09
N SER A 314 11.94 18.09 -16.73
CA SER A 314 11.50 18.15 -18.13
C SER A 314 12.64 17.84 -19.10
N GLU A 315 13.82 18.42 -18.89
CA GLU A 315 15.02 18.13 -19.70
C GLU A 315 15.45 16.66 -19.57
N GLU A 316 15.33 16.07 -18.37
CA GLU A 316 15.65 14.65 -18.17
C GLU A 316 14.61 13.70 -18.80
N LEU A 317 13.37 14.18 -18.98
CA LEU A 317 12.32 13.51 -19.76
C LEU A 317 12.55 13.64 -21.26
N GLU A 318 13.08 14.77 -21.74
CA GLU A 318 13.41 15.00 -23.15
C GLU A 318 14.72 14.31 -23.59
N ARG A 319 15.64 14.05 -22.65
CA ARG A 319 16.89 13.31 -22.92
C ARG A 319 16.74 11.77 -22.87
N LYS A 320 15.55 11.26 -22.55
CA LYS A 320 15.25 9.81 -22.51
C LYS A 320 14.41 9.39 -23.69
#